data_AF-A0A838NL63-F1
#
_entry.id   AF-A0A838NL63-F1
#
_cell.length_a   1.000
_cell.length_b   1.000
_cell.length_c   1.000
_cell.angle_alpha   90.00
_cell.angle_beta   90.00
_cell.angle_gamma   90.00
#
_symmetry.space_group_name_H-M   'P 1'
#
loop_
_entity.id
_entity.type
_entity.pdbx_description
1 polymer ?
#
loop_
_entity_poly.entity_id
_entity_poly.type
_entity_poly.pdbx_seq_one_letter_code
_entity_poly.pdbx_strand_id
1 'polypeptide(L)' 'MSERVVRIAAGQGFWGDWLEAPVRQVRGGPIDYLMMDYLAEVTMSIMQKQKSRDPRAGYAR' A
#
# COMPACT_ATOMS: atom_id res chain seq x y z
N MET A 1 31.92 -19.63 -2.48
CA MET A 1 30.49 -19.50 -2.11
C MET A 1 29.84 -18.67 -3.18
N SER A 2 28.81 -19.17 -3.86
CA SER A 2 28.04 -18.35 -4.82
C SER A 2 27.31 -17.27 -4.03
N GLU A 3 27.45 -16.01 -4.45
CA GLU A 3 26.67 -14.91 -3.88
C GLU A 3 25.19 -15.14 -4.19
N ARG A 4 24.37 -15.27 -3.14
CA ARG A 4 22.93 -15.42 -3.28
C ARG A 4 22.32 -14.04 -3.55
N VAL A 5 21.74 -13.87 -4.74
CA VAL A 5 20.91 -12.70 -5.06
C VAL A 5 19.59 -12.79 -4.30
N VAL A 6 19.27 -11.76 -3.53
CA VAL A 6 17.98 -11.62 -2.80
C VAL A 6 17.13 -10.59 -3.52
N ARG A 7 15.87 -10.92 -3.81
CA ARG A 7 14.92 -10.08 -4.52
C ARG A 7 13.84 -9.59 -3.56
N ILE A 8 13.77 -8.28 -3.37
CA ILE A 8 12.82 -7.63 -2.46
C ILE A 8 11.81 -6.85 -3.30
N ALA A 9 10.54 -7.23 -3.18
CA ALA A 9 9.41 -6.51 -3.75
C ALA A 9 8.90 -5.45 -2.77
N ALA A 10 8.26 -4.41 -3.32
CA ALA A 10 7.57 -3.38 -2.55
C ALA A 10 6.10 -3.30 -2.99
N GLY A 11 5.22 -3.16 -2.00
CA GLY A 11 3.83 -2.83 -2.15
C GLY A 11 3.46 -1.68 -1.24
N GLN A 12 2.42 -0.96 -1.63
CA GLN A 12 1.90 0.19 -0.91
C GLN A 12 0.38 0.05 -0.78
N GLY A 13 -0.20 0.78 0.18
CA GLY A 13 -1.62 0.67 0.49
C GLY A 13 -2.25 2.02 0.81
N PHE A 14 -2.02 3.02 -0.04
CA PHE A 14 -2.66 4.32 0.07
C PHE A 14 -3.97 4.38 -0.73
N TRP A 15 -4.74 5.45 -0.49
CA TRP A 15 -6.00 5.69 -1.17
C TRP A 15 -5.84 5.78 -2.69
N GLY A 16 -6.53 4.90 -3.43
CA GLY A 16 -6.48 4.85 -4.89
C GLY A 16 -5.34 4.00 -5.48
N ASP A 17 -4.60 3.28 -4.63
CA ASP A 17 -3.56 2.35 -5.08
C ASP A 17 -4.16 1.05 -5.66
N TRP A 18 -3.34 0.29 -6.38
CA TRP A 18 -3.74 -0.97 -6.98
C TRP A 18 -3.65 -2.13 -5.97
N LEU A 19 -4.78 -2.45 -5.36
CA LEU A 19 -4.90 -3.47 -4.31
C LEU A 19 -4.38 -4.86 -4.70
N GLU A 20 -4.53 -5.28 -5.97
CA GLU A 20 -4.05 -6.60 -6.40
C GLU A 20 -2.57 -6.64 -6.79
N ALA A 21 -1.88 -5.50 -6.84
CA ALA A 21 -0.48 -5.45 -7.25
C ALA A 21 0.46 -6.28 -6.34
N PRO A 22 0.37 -6.22 -4.99
CA PRO A 22 1.20 -7.06 -4.12
C PRO A 22 0.91 -8.56 -4.31
N VAL A 23 -0.36 -8.91 -4.51
CA VAL A 23 -0.78 -10.30 -4.77
C VAL A 23 -0.17 -10.82 -6.07
N ARG A 24 -0.16 -9.99 -7.13
CA ARG A 24 0.47 -10.34 -8.41
C ARG A 24 1.97 -10.49 -8.29
N GLN A 25 2.65 -9.64 -7.51
CA GLN A 25 4.08 -9.77 -7.26
C GLN A 25 4.43 -11.08 -6.56
N VAL A 26 3.67 -11.46 -5.52
CA VAL A 26 3.88 -12.73 -4.79
C VAL A 26 3.58 -13.96 -5.65
N ARG A 27 2.53 -13.91 -6.47
CA ARG A 27 2.10 -15.07 -7.26
C ARG A 27 2.86 -15.25 -8.58
N GLY A 28 3.38 -14.16 -9.16
CA GLY A 28 3.96 -14.17 -10.52
C GLY A 28 5.43 -13.76 -10.61
N GLY A 29 6.00 -13.16 -9.57
CA GLY A 29 7.37 -12.65 -9.59
C GLY A 29 8.34 -13.57 -8.83
N PRO A 30 9.62 -13.65 -9.26
CA PRO A 30 10.66 -14.32 -8.47
C PRO A 30 11.05 -13.39 -7.32
N ILE A 31 10.29 -13.33 -6.24
CA ILE A 31 10.60 -12.48 -5.08
C ILE A 31 10.87 -13.35 -3.85
N ASP A 32 11.86 -12.98 -3.06
CA ASP A 32 12.17 -13.63 -1.79
C ASP A 32 11.40 -12.98 -0.64
N TYR A 33 11.19 -11.66 -0.71
CA TYR A 33 10.51 -10.87 0.30
C TYR A 33 9.57 -9.86 -0.34
N LEU A 34 8.44 -9.60 0.31
CA LEU A 34 7.55 -8.49 0.02
C LEU A 34 7.55 -7.54 1.21
N MET A 35 7.91 -6.28 0.97
CA MET A 35 7.74 -5.18 1.90
C MET A 35 6.42 -4.47 1.61
N MET A 36 5.68 -4.14 2.67
CA MET A 36 4.44 -3.37 2.57
C MET A 36 4.58 -2.07 3.36
N ASP A 37 4.35 -0.95 2.69
CA ASP A 37 4.25 0.37 3.34
C ASP A 37 2.79 0.84 3.34
N TYR A 38 2.33 1.29 4.51
CA TYR A 38 1.01 1.87 4.71
C TYR A 38 1.18 3.25 5.34
N LEU A 39 1.64 4.20 4.53
CA LEU A 39 1.73 5.58 4.97
C LEU A 39 0.32 6.19 5.07
N ALA A 40 -0.11 6.46 6.30
CA ALA A 40 -1.43 7.02 6.57
C ALA A 40 -1.54 8.49 6.17
N GLU A 41 -0.45 9.22 5.93
CA GLU A 41 -0.46 10.70 5.80
C GLU A 41 -1.38 11.21 4.68
N VAL A 42 -1.25 10.67 3.47
CA VAL A 42 -2.09 11.07 2.32
C VAL A 42 -3.55 10.72 2.60
N THR A 43 -3.83 9.50 3.05
CA THR A 43 -5.17 9.03 3.40
C THR A 43 -5.81 9.89 4.51
N MET A 44 -5.06 10.20 5.56
CA MET A 44 -5.52 11.01 6.70
C MET A 44 -5.79 12.45 6.29
N SER A 45 -4.98 13.04 5.40
CA SER A 45 -5.22 14.38 4.87
C SER A 45 -6.54 14.45 4.08
N ILE A 46 -6.84 13.41 3.29
CA ILE A 46 -8.10 13.27 2.53
C ILE A 46 -9.27 13.10 3.51
N MET A 47 -9.15 12.21 4.49
CA MET A 47 -10.17 11.99 5.52
C MET A 47 -10.46 13.25 6.32
N GLN A 48 -9.43 14.00 6.68
CA GLN A 48 -9.59 15.28 7.38
C GLN A 48 -10.35 16.29 6.53
N LYS A 49 -10.05 16.37 5.22
CA LYS A 49 -10.80 17.23 4.29
C LYS A 49 -12.25 16.77 4.12
N GLN A 50 -12.51 15.46 4.09
CA GLN A 50 -13.88 14.92 4.06
C GLN A 50 -14.63 15.26 5.36
N LYS A 51 -14.00 15.08 6.52
CA LYS A 51 -14.57 15.39 7.84
C LYS A 51 -14.90 16.88 8.00
N SER A 52 -14.05 17.76 7.48
CA SER A 52 -14.33 19.21 7.47
C SER A 52 -15.55 19.57 6.62
N ARG A 53 -15.89 18.78 5.60
CA ARG A 53 -17.08 19.00 4.75
C ARG A 53 -18.34 18.40 5.36
N ASP A 54 -18.26 17.19 5.91
CA ASP A 54 -19.35 16.55 6.64
C ASP A 54 -18.77 15.76 7.84
N PRO A 55 -18.98 16.26 9.08
CA PRO A 55 -18.52 15.58 10.29
C PRO A 55 -19.14 14.19 10.49
N ARG A 56 -20.29 13.91 9.85
CA ARG A 56 -20.98 12.63 9.91
C ARG A 56 -20.57 11.69 8.77
N ALA A 57 -19.56 12.06 7.97
CA ALA A 57 -19.16 11.29 6.80
C ALA A 57 -18.64 9.88 7.13
N GLY A 58 -18.22 9.61 8.36
CA GLY A 58 -17.71 8.30 8.78
C GLY A 58 -16.29 8.03 8.27
N TYR A 59 -16.02 6.81 7.82
CA TYR A 59 -14.72 6.40 7.28
C TYR A 59 -14.51 6.89 5.84
N ALA A 60 -13.27 6.78 5.35
CA ALA A 60 -12.92 7.14 3.98
C ALA A 60 -13.77 6.36 2.96
N ARG A 61 -14.38 7.08 2.01
CA ARG A 61 -15.20 6.58 0.88
C ARG A 61 -14.85 7.33 -0.40
#